data_AF-A0A524EW02-F1
#
_entry.id   AF-A0A524EW02-F1
#
_cell.length_a   1.000
_cell.length_b   1.000
_cell.length_c   1.000
_cell.angle_alpha   90.00
_cell.angle_beta   90.00
_cell.angle_gamma   90.00
#
_symmetry.space_group_name_H-M   'P 1'
#
loop_
_entity.id
_entity.type
_entity.pdbx_description
1 polymer ?
#
loop_
_entity_poly.entity_id
_entity_poly.type
_entity_poly.pdbx_seq_one_letter_code
_entity_poly.pdbx_strand_id
1 'polypeptide(L)'
;MNIIEWLLQSDPSVQRLTKKYLLSESYEYTEQGWIQKFLSFYDAKSQTWGNGYYGPKWISTFYTVRDLVSLEIDPKNPKFQSGLKTLIQNLWNQKTNVAEDLCVVAMFVSMLT
;
A
#
# COMPACT_ATOMS: atom_id res chain seq x y z
N MET A 1 24.35 13.21 -14.59
CA MET A 1 23.16 12.89 -13.79
C MET A 1 23.51 11.75 -12.87
N ASN A 2 23.55 11.99 -11.56
CA ASN A 2 23.74 10.95 -10.54
C ASN A 2 22.39 10.24 -10.27
N ILE A 3 22.42 8.97 -9.88
CA ILE A 3 21.22 8.20 -9.48
C ILE A 3 20.44 8.88 -8.35
N ILE A 4 21.12 9.51 -7.38
CA ILE A 4 20.45 10.24 -6.29
C ILE A 4 19.67 11.44 -6.82
N GLU A 5 20.24 12.20 -7.75
CA GLU A 5 19.55 13.34 -8.38
C GLU A 5 18.31 12.87 -9.14
N TRP A 6 18.39 11.76 -9.86
CA TRP A 6 17.27 11.17 -10.58
C TRP A 6 16.13 10.75 -9.63
N LEU A 7 16.47 10.12 -8.50
CA LEU A 7 15.49 9.73 -7.48
C LEU A 7 14.82 10.94 -6.83
N LEU A 8 15.58 11.99 -6.54
CA LEU A 8 15.08 13.25 -5.96
C LEU A 8 14.22 14.08 -6.94
N GLN A 9 14.26 13.77 -8.24
CA GLN A 9 13.41 14.39 -9.27
C GLN A 9 12.15 13.55 -9.58
N SER A 10 11.97 12.40 -8.91
CA SER A 10 10.90 11.44 -9.18
C SER A 10 9.61 11.76 -8.38
N ASP A 11 8.74 10.77 -8.20
CA ASP A 11 7.51 10.88 -7.42
C ASP A 11 7.79 11.35 -5.97
N PRO A 12 6.92 12.20 -5.35
CA PRO A 12 7.14 12.70 -3.99
C PRO A 12 7.40 11.61 -2.93
N SER A 13 6.78 10.43 -3.08
CA SER A 13 7.07 9.29 -2.19
C SER A 13 8.51 8.79 -2.34
N VAL A 14 9.03 8.68 -3.57
CA VAL A 14 10.41 8.29 -3.87
C VAL A 14 11.39 9.34 -3.38
N GLN A 15 11.08 10.63 -3.54
CA GLN A 15 11.89 11.72 -3.00
C GLN A 15 12.02 11.59 -1.48
N ARG A 16 10.91 11.36 -0.79
CA ARG A 16 10.88 11.18 0.67
C ARG A 16 11.66 9.95 1.12
N LEU A 17 11.45 8.81 0.47
CA LEU A 17 12.15 7.56 0.77
C LEU A 17 13.66 7.68 0.53
N THR A 18 14.06 8.39 -0.54
CA THR A 18 15.47 8.68 -0.84
C THR A 18 16.10 9.52 0.27
N LYS A 19 15.45 10.62 0.66
CA LYS A 19 15.93 11.48 1.75
C LYS A 19 16.02 10.72 3.07
N LYS A 20 14.96 9.99 3.43
CA LYS A 20 14.87 9.24 4.69
C LYS A 20 15.91 8.11 4.78
N TYR A 21 15.99 7.26 3.76
CA TYR A 21 16.74 6.00 3.85
C TYR A 21 18.14 6.05 3.25
N LEU A 22 18.38 6.89 2.24
CA LEU A 22 19.69 6.98 1.59
C LEU A 22 20.51 8.18 2.07
N LEU A 23 19.85 9.28 2.45
CA LEU A 23 20.52 10.51 2.88
C LEU A 23 20.39 10.77 4.40
N SER A 24 19.58 9.98 5.11
CA SER A 24 19.30 10.16 6.54
C SER A 24 18.77 11.57 6.89
N GLU A 25 18.01 12.17 5.98
CA GLU A 25 17.38 13.48 6.13
C GLU A 25 15.90 13.37 6.50
N SER A 26 15.41 14.32 7.29
CA SER A 26 13.97 14.49 7.51
C SER A 26 13.31 15.08 6.27
N TYR A 27 12.15 14.55 5.89
CA TYR A 27 11.32 15.13 4.83
C TYR A 27 9.85 15.01 5.22
N GLU A 28 9.09 16.06 4.94
CA GLU A 28 7.67 16.12 5.30
C GLU A 28 6.89 15.04 4.56
N TYR A 29 5.95 14.43 5.27
CA TYR A 29 5.04 13.46 4.66
C TYR A 29 4.13 14.16 3.64
N THR A 30 3.83 13.48 2.54
CA THR A 30 2.89 13.94 1.52
C THR A 30 2.13 12.77 0.90
N GLU A 31 0.85 12.97 0.64
CA GLU A 31 0.02 12.04 -0.11
C GLU A 31 0.08 12.29 -1.62
N GLN A 32 0.81 13.29 -2.10
CA GLN A 32 0.87 13.63 -3.52
C GLN A 32 1.49 12.51 -4.39
N GLY A 33 1.27 12.59 -5.70
CA GLY A 33 1.86 11.66 -6.66
C GLY A 33 1.14 10.32 -6.67
N TRP A 34 1.91 9.23 -6.60
CA TRP A 34 1.37 7.87 -6.69
C TRP A 34 0.41 7.51 -5.56
N ILE A 35 0.67 7.96 -4.32
CA ILE A 35 -0.25 7.73 -3.20
C ILE A 35 -1.63 8.32 -3.52
N GLN A 36 -1.69 9.60 -3.91
CA GLN A 36 -2.92 10.28 -4.31
C GLN A 36 -3.61 9.55 -5.46
N LYS A 37 -2.85 9.09 -6.45
CA LYS A 37 -3.39 8.36 -7.60
C LYS A 37 -4.01 7.03 -7.18
N PHE A 38 -3.38 6.25 -6.30
CA PHE A 38 -4.02 5.06 -5.74
C PHE A 38 -5.28 5.43 -4.95
N LEU A 39 -5.19 6.42 -4.06
CA LEU A 39 -6.33 6.86 -3.23
C LEU A 39 -7.52 7.38 -4.06
N SER A 40 -7.29 7.90 -5.27
CA SER A 40 -8.37 8.37 -6.15
C SER A 40 -9.16 7.24 -6.80
N PHE A 41 -8.59 6.04 -6.93
CA PHE A 41 -9.27 4.84 -7.44
C PHE A 41 -10.02 4.04 -6.38
N TYR A 42 -10.00 4.49 -5.13
CA TYR A 42 -10.74 3.84 -4.05
C TYR A 42 -12.25 3.95 -4.27
N ASP A 43 -12.94 2.82 -4.35
CA ASP A 43 -14.40 2.79 -4.40
C ASP A 43 -14.97 2.77 -2.97
N ALA A 44 -15.62 3.89 -2.59
CA ALA A 44 -16.23 4.04 -1.28
C ALA A 44 -17.43 3.12 -1.04
N LYS A 45 -18.10 2.63 -2.10
CA LYS A 45 -19.28 1.75 -1.98
C LYS A 45 -18.87 0.33 -1.64
N SER A 46 -17.89 -0.21 -2.35
CA SER A 46 -17.37 -1.56 -2.10
C SER A 46 -16.27 -1.60 -1.06
N GLN A 47 -15.68 -0.45 -0.71
CA GLN A 47 -14.51 -0.32 0.16
C GLN A 47 -13.28 -1.06 -0.38
N THR A 48 -13.07 -1.01 -1.70
CA THR A 48 -12.03 -1.76 -2.42
C THR A 48 -11.33 -0.95 -3.50
N TRP A 49 -10.27 -1.54 -4.06
CA TRP A 49 -9.69 -1.17 -5.36
C TRP A 49 -9.88 -2.31 -6.37
N GLY A 50 -10.06 -1.94 -7.63
CA GLY A 50 -10.07 -2.90 -8.76
C GLY A 50 -11.12 -4.01 -8.69
N ASN A 51 -12.21 -3.80 -7.94
CA ASN A 51 -13.35 -4.71 -7.78
C ASN A 51 -13.00 -6.12 -7.24
N GLY A 52 -12.03 -6.21 -6.34
CA GLY A 52 -11.79 -7.47 -5.65
C GLY A 52 -10.76 -7.40 -4.52
N TYR A 53 -10.69 -8.47 -3.75
CA TYR A 53 -9.84 -8.54 -2.55
C TYR A 53 -8.40 -8.89 -2.91
N TYR A 54 -8.16 -10.10 -3.42
CA TYR A 54 -6.83 -10.56 -3.87
C TYR A 54 -6.70 -10.66 -5.39
N GLY A 55 -7.82 -10.92 -6.08
CA GLY A 55 -7.91 -10.97 -7.53
C GLY A 55 -8.89 -9.91 -8.05
N PRO A 56 -8.74 -9.42 -9.29
CA PRO A 56 -7.64 -9.70 -10.23
C PRO A 56 -6.33 -9.03 -9.79
N LYS A 57 -5.23 -9.81 -9.74
CA LYS A 57 -3.94 -9.52 -9.06
C LYS A 57 -3.60 -8.02 -8.93
N TRP A 58 -2.83 -7.48 -9.87
CA TRP A 58 -2.14 -6.19 -9.77
C TRP A 58 -3.03 -4.97 -9.50
N ILE A 59 -4.35 -5.08 -9.74
CA ILE A 59 -5.30 -3.98 -9.52
C ILE A 59 -6.17 -4.19 -8.28
N SER A 60 -6.14 -5.36 -7.65
CA SER A 60 -6.98 -5.68 -6.50
C SER A 60 -6.61 -4.87 -5.27
N THR A 61 -7.51 -4.90 -4.28
CA THR A 61 -7.33 -4.26 -2.98
C THR A 61 -6.04 -4.70 -2.30
N PHE A 62 -5.72 -5.99 -2.32
CA PHE A 62 -4.54 -6.55 -1.67
C PHE A 62 -3.24 -5.93 -2.19
N TYR A 63 -3.07 -5.92 -3.51
CA TYR A 63 -1.87 -5.36 -4.13
C TYR A 63 -1.83 -3.84 -4.02
N THR A 64 -2.98 -3.17 -4.11
CA THR A 64 -3.04 -1.72 -3.90
C THR A 64 -2.64 -1.32 -2.48
N VAL A 65 -3.14 -2.02 -1.45
CA VAL A 65 -2.76 -1.78 -0.06
C VAL A 65 -1.26 -2.06 0.15
N ARG A 66 -0.72 -3.12 -0.45
CA ARG A 66 0.70 -3.45 -0.40
C ARG A 66 1.58 -2.36 -1.02
N ASP A 67 1.16 -1.84 -2.17
CA ASP A 67 1.87 -0.75 -2.84
C ASP A 67 1.81 0.52 -1.98
N LEU A 68 0.65 0.87 -1.41
CA LEU A 68 0.51 1.99 -0.48
C LEU A 68 1.42 1.87 0.76
N VAL A 69 1.56 0.67 1.34
CA VAL A 69 2.51 0.40 2.43
C VAL A 69 3.96 0.61 1.96
N SER A 70 4.30 0.15 0.76
CA SER A 70 5.65 0.32 0.19
C SER A 70 5.98 1.80 -0.10
N LEU A 71 4.96 2.61 -0.40
CA LEU A 71 5.07 4.07 -0.52
C LEU A 71 5.00 4.78 0.83
N GLU A 72 4.83 4.02 1.92
CA GLU A 72 4.69 4.51 3.30
C GLU A 72 3.58 5.56 3.43
N ILE A 73 2.37 5.21 3.01
CA ILE A 73 1.15 5.98 3.28
C ILE A 73 0.99 6.26 4.79
N ASP A 74 0.33 7.36 5.15
CA ASP A 74 -0.07 7.61 6.54
C ASP A 74 -0.98 6.47 7.01
N PRO A 75 -0.59 5.73 8.07
CA PRO A 75 -1.40 4.64 8.59
C PRO A 75 -2.76 5.13 9.09
N LYS A 76 -2.96 6.42 9.35
CA LYS A 76 -4.26 6.99 9.75
C LYS A 76 -5.15 7.37 8.58
N ASN A 77 -4.69 7.23 7.33
CA ASN A 77 -5.51 7.56 6.17
C ASN A 77 -6.80 6.71 6.16
N PRO A 78 -7.99 7.32 6.07
CA PRO A 78 -9.26 6.61 6.25
C PRO A 78 -9.54 5.60 5.13
N LYS A 79 -9.10 5.88 3.89
CA LYS A 79 -9.30 4.96 2.77
C LYS A 79 -8.40 3.74 2.91
N PHE A 80 -7.14 3.96 3.30
CA PHE A 80 -6.21 2.88 3.62
C PHE A 80 -6.74 1.98 4.74
N GLN A 81 -7.15 2.57 5.86
CA GLN A 81 -7.72 1.84 7.00
C GLN A 81 -8.98 1.05 6.61
N SER A 82 -9.86 1.67 5.84
CA SER A 82 -11.08 1.00 5.37
C SER A 82 -10.76 -0.18 4.46
N GLY A 83 -9.86 -0.02 3.48
CA GLY A 83 -9.45 -1.11 2.60
C GLY A 83 -8.72 -2.24 3.33
N LEU A 84 -7.84 -1.91 4.28
CA LEU A 84 -7.15 -2.90 5.11
C LEU A 84 -8.15 -3.72 5.94
N LYS A 85 -9.14 -3.05 6.55
CA LYS A 85 -10.23 -3.71 7.26
C LYS A 85 -11.04 -4.64 6.34
N THR A 86 -11.34 -4.21 5.12
CA THR A 86 -11.99 -5.05 4.11
C THR A 86 -11.19 -6.33 3.84
N LEU A 87 -9.86 -6.23 3.70
CA LEU A 87 -9.00 -7.40 3.50
C LEU A 87 -9.02 -8.33 4.72
N ILE A 88 -8.93 -7.80 5.95
CA ILE A 88 -8.98 -8.62 7.18
C ILE A 88 -10.30 -9.38 7.23
N GLN A 89 -11.42 -8.74 6.92
CA GLN A 89 -12.74 -9.36 7.00
C GLN A 89 -12.97 -10.45 5.95
N ASN A 90 -12.39 -10.31 4.75
CA ASN A 90 -12.70 -11.17 3.61
C ASN A 90 -11.61 -12.20 3.30
N LEU A 91 -10.36 -11.94 3.68
CA LEU A 91 -9.23 -12.83 3.41
C LEU A 91 -8.72 -13.55 4.65
N TRP A 92 -9.01 -13.07 5.86
CA TRP A 92 -8.62 -13.77 7.09
C TRP A 92 -9.76 -14.68 7.57
N ASN A 93 -9.64 -15.98 7.33
CA ASN A 93 -10.65 -16.94 7.79
C ASN A 93 -10.02 -18.00 8.72
N GLN A 94 -10.24 -17.82 10.02
CA GLN A 94 -9.77 -18.74 11.06
C GLN A 94 -10.35 -20.17 10.95
N LYS A 95 -11.40 -20.39 10.15
CA LYS A 95 -12.11 -21.68 10.07
C LYS A 95 -11.72 -22.54 8.87
N THR A 96 -11.02 -21.99 7.88
CA THR A 96 -10.57 -22.76 6.72
C THR A 96 -9.17 -23.32 6.97
N ASN A 97 -9.09 -24.61 7.28
CA ASN A 97 -7.86 -25.42 7.33
C ASN A 97 -7.16 -25.58 5.96
N VAL A 98 -7.51 -24.75 4.97
CA VAL A 98 -6.78 -24.72 3.71
C VAL A 98 -5.45 -24.07 4.06
N ALA A 99 -4.34 -24.76 3.81
CA ALA A 99 -3.01 -24.18 3.93
C ALA A 99 -2.99 -22.90 3.09
N GLU A 100 -3.26 -21.77 3.72
CA GLU A 100 -3.14 -20.47 3.09
C GLU A 100 -1.70 -20.37 2.63
N ASP A 101 -1.52 -19.96 1.37
CA ASP A 101 -0.19 -19.82 0.79
C ASP A 101 0.65 -18.95 1.73
N LEU A 102 1.67 -19.55 2.34
CA LEU A 102 2.46 -18.91 3.39
C LEU A 102 3.03 -17.57 2.91
N CYS A 103 3.34 -17.45 1.61
CA CYS A 103 3.82 -16.19 1.07
C CYS A 103 2.74 -15.11 1.07
N VAL A 104 1.48 -15.47 0.78
CA VAL A 104 0.34 -14.55 0.79
C VAL A 104 0.00 -14.13 2.21
N VAL A 105 0.01 -15.07 3.15
CA VAL A 105 -0.19 -14.78 4.58
C VAL A 105 0.91 -13.84 5.10
N ALA A 106 2.17 -14.13 4.80
CA ALA A 106 3.30 -13.31 5.22
C ALA A 106 3.20 -11.89 4.62
N MET A 107 2.87 -11.77 3.33
CA MET A 107 2.59 -10.46 2.71
C MET A 107 1.43 -9.75 3.40
N PHE A 108 0.37 -10.46 3.75
CA PHE A 108 -0.79 -9.86 4.40
C PHE A 108 -0.44 -9.30 5.78
N VAL A 109 0.23 -10.10 6.60
CA VAL A 109 0.66 -9.70 7.94
C VAL A 109 1.64 -8.52 7.89
N SER A 110 2.53 -8.45 6.89
CA SER A 110 3.45 -7.31 6.74
C SER A 110 2.76 -5.97 6.46
N MET A 111 1.48 -5.96 6.06
CA MET A 111 0.72 -4.73 5.85
C MET A 111 0.04 -4.22 7.14
N LEU A 112 0.11 -4.99 8.24
CA LEU A 112 -0.51 -4.67 9.53
C LEU A 112 0.45 -3.97 10.51
N THR A 113 1.73 -3.87 10.16
CA THR A 113 2.82 -3.35 11.00
C THR A 113 3.42 -2.10 10.40
#